data_AF-A0A812YF00-F1
#
_entry.id   AF-A0A812YF00-F1
#
_cell.length_a   1.000
_cell.length_b   1.000
_cell.length_c   1.000
_cell.angle_alpha   90.00
_cell.angle_beta   90.00
_cell.angle_gamma   90.00
#
_symmetry.space_group_name_H-M   'P 1'
#
loop_
_entity.id
_entity.type
_entity.pdbx_description
1 polymer ?
#
loop_
_entity_poly.entity_id
_entity_poly.type
_entity_poly.pdbx_seq_one_letter_code
_entity_poly.pdbx_strand_id
1 'polypeptide(L)'
;MRLVIMVRTSTRQISVCMLVASLLVPTRAGSNCSLQTDAGSLLQYSSQAAKGPPARHLASQAADLASLEPDLSYQWQLSLERGTVRCPSELRVTEWNGRIGNNYFQVSHALVAAFFCHTPRVRFPKHLEEGYQEQKGLLNMPETLLLRTTEHGKLTTPSSCPSDFSHKWYFDHCRRVPAWHHRHVMQSFVVPYLGQRLAELVHAQSNRQAEVADRLTIHLRADDIKDHAKFEWGQPPCSMYQRIILDHGFRNIFVVAKRKSERQRTTAACDSWLVEFGRKHQLNLSRSTGESLVEDFGSLLQAQNLVLSFSSFALSAALLSNDIRVMYRRRDAKWDSILQSILNCDVWPGVVMYEYNTTLQKKDVMDIAPSAGEWLASFPVEQVSGPFTCQFGSEMQPEDPLNPKTPDRLVQAVGFFVDARGDCADKPRASCRTVAMGFHDFGL
;
A
#
# COMPACT_ATOMS: atom_id res chain seq x y z
N MET A 1 -60.12 6.52 -3.17
CA MET A 1 -60.06 6.61 -4.65
C MET A 1 -58.68 6.14 -5.10
N ARG A 2 -58.60 5.03 -5.84
CA ARG A 2 -57.36 4.50 -6.42
C ARG A 2 -57.28 4.98 -7.87
N LEU A 3 -56.24 5.72 -8.23
CA LEU A 3 -55.98 6.10 -9.61
C LEU A 3 -54.99 5.09 -10.22
N VAL A 4 -55.48 4.30 -11.17
CA VAL A 4 -54.69 3.39 -12.00
C VAL A 4 -54.37 4.14 -13.30
N ILE A 5 -53.09 4.33 -13.60
CA ILE A 5 -52.64 4.90 -14.88
C ILE A 5 -52.15 3.74 -15.76
N MET A 6 -52.91 3.43 -16.82
CA MET A 6 -52.46 2.58 -17.91
C MET A 6 -51.62 3.41 -18.89
N VAL A 7 -50.39 2.97 -19.15
CA VAL A 7 -49.53 3.52 -20.20
C VAL A 7 -49.74 2.67 -21.47
N ARG A 8 -50.23 3.32 -22.53
CA ARG A 8 -50.28 2.76 -23.89
C ARG A 8 -49.02 3.21 -24.63
N THR A 9 -48.20 2.27 -25.07
CA THR A 9 -47.06 2.52 -25.96
C THR A 9 -47.56 2.76 -27.38
N SER A 10 -47.17 3.90 -27.96
CA SER A 10 -47.32 4.16 -29.39
C SER A 10 -46.00 4.70 -29.94
N THR A 11 -45.44 3.96 -30.89
CA THR A 11 -44.27 4.28 -31.69
C THR A 11 -44.60 5.36 -32.72
N ARG A 12 -43.86 6.48 -32.74
CA ARG A 12 -43.30 7.11 -33.95
C ARG A 12 -42.50 8.38 -33.63
N GLN A 13 -41.38 8.51 -34.36
CA GLN A 13 -40.44 9.62 -34.38
C GLN A 13 -41.11 10.98 -34.61
N ILE A 14 -40.75 11.99 -33.81
CA ILE A 14 -40.71 13.41 -34.22
C ILE A 14 -39.51 14.08 -33.53
N SER A 15 -38.73 14.81 -34.34
CA SER A 15 -37.59 15.65 -33.95
C SER A 15 -37.92 16.63 -32.83
N VAL A 16 -37.02 16.73 -31.85
CA VAL A 16 -37.06 17.77 -30.81
C VAL A 16 -36.20 18.95 -31.26
N CYS A 17 -36.87 20.04 -31.62
CA CYS A 17 -36.28 21.39 -31.56
C CYS A 17 -36.23 21.81 -30.08
N MET A 18 -35.05 22.07 -29.52
CA MET A 18 -34.94 22.80 -28.26
C MET A 18 -34.90 24.30 -28.53
N LEU A 19 -35.91 24.99 -28.01
CA LEU A 19 -35.93 26.43 -27.82
C LEU A 19 -34.83 26.83 -26.82
N VAL A 20 -33.96 27.75 -27.23
CA VAL A 20 -33.12 28.55 -26.32
C VAL A 20 -33.95 29.74 -25.86
N ALA A 21 -34.32 29.78 -24.59
CA ALA A 21 -34.93 30.95 -23.97
C ALA A 21 -33.82 31.89 -23.48
N SER A 22 -33.63 32.98 -24.22
CA SER A 22 -32.82 34.13 -23.83
C SER A 22 -33.56 34.98 -22.81
N LEU A 23 -32.96 35.23 -21.64
CA LEU A 23 -33.40 36.27 -20.70
C LEU A 23 -32.38 37.40 -20.70
N LEU A 24 -32.86 38.59 -21.03
CA LEU A 24 -32.14 39.86 -21.02
C LEU A 24 -32.32 40.57 -19.65
N VAL A 25 -31.19 40.99 -19.05
CA VAL A 25 -30.84 42.34 -18.52
C VAL A 25 -31.72 42.92 -17.38
N PRO A 26 -31.15 43.43 -16.25
CA PRO A 26 -30.58 44.78 -16.24
C PRO A 26 -29.20 44.96 -15.60
N THR A 27 -28.42 45.77 -16.29
CA THR A 27 -27.18 46.45 -15.87
C THR A 27 -27.41 47.35 -14.66
N ARG A 28 -26.51 47.30 -13.67
CA ARG A 28 -26.26 48.42 -12.75
C ARG A 28 -24.78 48.76 -12.71
N ALA A 29 -24.56 50.06 -12.75
CA ALA A 29 -23.30 50.76 -12.91
C ALA A 29 -22.46 50.79 -11.62
N GLY A 30 -21.16 51.04 -11.82
CA GLY A 30 -20.34 51.81 -10.89
C GLY A 30 -19.40 51.00 -10.00
N SER A 31 -18.12 50.97 -10.36
CA SER A 31 -17.07 51.63 -9.56
C SER A 31 -15.68 51.34 -10.16
N ASN A 32 -14.98 52.42 -10.48
CA ASN A 32 -13.56 52.40 -10.79
C ASN A 32 -12.78 52.00 -9.53
N CYS A 33 -11.98 50.94 -9.62
CA CYS A 33 -10.87 50.68 -8.70
C CYS A 33 -9.61 50.48 -9.54
N SER A 34 -8.84 51.56 -9.63
CA SER A 34 -7.44 51.54 -10.04
C SER A 34 -6.63 50.90 -8.92
N LEU A 35 -6.09 49.71 -9.16
CA LEU A 35 -5.05 49.10 -8.33
C LEU A 35 -3.78 49.01 -9.18
N GLN A 36 -2.92 50.00 -9.01
CA GLN A 36 -1.47 49.85 -9.20
C GLN A 36 -0.96 49.02 -8.03
N THR A 37 -0.38 47.85 -8.30
CA THR A 37 0.60 47.24 -7.40
C THR A 37 1.72 46.62 -8.21
N ASP A 38 2.86 47.29 -8.12
CA ASP A 38 4.25 46.85 -8.20
C ASP A 38 4.56 45.46 -8.76
N ALA A 39 5.16 45.48 -9.95
CA ALA A 39 6.07 44.45 -10.41
C ALA A 39 7.43 44.67 -9.75
N GLY A 40 7.80 43.81 -8.80
CA GLY A 40 9.13 43.86 -8.19
C GLY A 40 9.44 42.59 -7.41
N SER A 41 10.42 41.83 -7.91
CA SER A 41 11.11 40.70 -7.25
C SER A 41 10.54 39.31 -7.50
N LEU A 42 10.80 38.79 -8.70
CA LEU A 42 10.84 37.36 -8.98
C LEU A 42 12.31 36.94 -9.00
N LEU A 43 12.74 36.32 -7.90
CA LEU A 43 14.03 35.65 -7.77
C LEU A 43 14.15 34.57 -8.86
N GLN A 44 15.19 34.69 -9.67
CA GLN A 44 15.68 33.66 -10.58
C GLN A 44 16.04 32.41 -9.77
N TYR A 45 15.16 31.41 -9.76
CA TYR A 45 15.59 30.04 -9.59
C TYR A 45 16.11 29.56 -10.95
N SER A 46 17.43 29.41 -11.01
CA SER A 46 18.17 28.86 -12.14
C SER A 46 17.63 27.48 -12.50
N SER A 47 17.08 27.40 -13.72
CA SER A 47 16.63 26.17 -14.36
C SER A 47 17.84 25.31 -14.75
N GLN A 48 18.26 24.43 -13.86
CA GLN A 48 18.90 23.17 -14.22
C GLN A 48 18.04 22.01 -13.70
N ALA A 49 16.76 22.03 -14.07
CA ALA A 49 15.97 20.81 -14.04
C ALA A 49 16.51 19.92 -15.17
N ALA A 50 17.11 18.79 -14.79
CA ALA A 50 17.37 17.71 -15.71
C ALA A 50 16.09 17.46 -16.53
N LYS A 51 16.19 17.52 -17.86
CA LYS A 51 15.11 17.11 -18.75
C LYS A 51 14.92 15.60 -18.58
N GLY A 52 14.17 15.20 -17.56
CA GLY A 52 13.56 13.88 -17.52
C GLY A 52 12.69 13.71 -18.77
N PRO A 53 12.55 12.48 -19.30
CA PRO A 53 11.71 12.24 -20.45
C PRO A 53 10.27 12.73 -20.13
N PRO A 54 9.62 13.46 -21.04
CA PRO A 54 8.27 13.93 -20.81
C PRO A 54 7.35 12.74 -20.52
N ALA A 55 6.43 12.86 -19.55
CA ALA A 55 5.49 11.80 -19.15
C ALA A 55 4.74 11.16 -20.33
N ARG A 56 4.55 11.89 -21.44
CA ARG A 56 3.99 11.38 -22.69
C ARG A 56 4.82 10.27 -23.35
N HIS A 57 6.13 10.22 -23.14
CA HIS A 57 7.02 9.20 -23.71
C HIS A 57 6.93 7.84 -23.01
N LEU A 58 6.50 7.82 -21.74
CA LEU A 58 6.27 6.58 -20.99
C LEU A 58 4.96 5.89 -21.41
N ALA A 59 3.92 6.67 -21.74
CA ALA A 59 2.66 6.14 -22.23
C ALA A 59 2.80 5.45 -23.61
N SER A 60 3.69 5.96 -24.48
CA SER A 60 3.93 5.32 -25.79
C SER A 60 4.71 4.01 -25.68
N GLN A 61 5.60 3.86 -24.68
CA GLN A 61 6.29 2.59 -24.43
C GLN A 61 5.38 1.55 -23.76
N ALA A 62 4.42 1.99 -22.94
CA ALA A 62 3.46 1.08 -22.29
C ALA A 62 2.44 0.47 -23.27
N ALA A 63 2.14 1.14 -24.39
CA ALA A 63 1.19 0.65 -25.39
C ALA A 63 1.73 -0.55 -26.21
N ASP A 64 3.04 -0.59 -26.50
CA ASP A 64 3.70 -1.71 -27.19
C ASP A 64 3.92 -2.93 -26.28
N LEU A 65 3.77 -2.79 -24.96
CA LEU A 65 3.90 -3.88 -23.99
C LEU A 65 2.59 -4.65 -23.76
N ALA A 66 1.45 -4.15 -24.25
CA ALA A 66 0.13 -4.74 -24.00
C ALA A 66 -0.19 -5.98 -24.86
N SER A 67 0.63 -6.30 -25.87
CA SER A 67 0.45 -7.50 -26.72
C SER A 67 1.40 -8.65 -26.38
N LEU A 68 2.21 -8.52 -25.34
CA LEU A 68 3.00 -9.61 -24.80
C LEU A 68 2.19 -10.27 -23.69
N GLU A 69 1.33 -11.23 -24.05
CA GLU A 69 0.98 -12.30 -23.11
C GLU A 69 2.32 -12.81 -22.57
N PRO A 70 2.61 -12.67 -21.27
CA PRO A 70 3.88 -13.13 -20.75
C PRO A 70 3.93 -14.62 -21.01
N ASP A 71 4.88 -15.04 -21.86
CA ASP A 71 5.16 -16.43 -22.08
C ASP A 71 5.39 -17.05 -20.70
N LEU A 72 4.42 -17.86 -20.26
CA LEU A 72 4.43 -18.53 -18.96
C LEU A 72 5.70 -19.40 -18.81
N SER A 73 6.41 -19.67 -19.91
CA SER A 73 7.72 -20.32 -19.92
C SER A 73 8.85 -19.48 -19.28
N TYR A 74 8.76 -18.14 -19.30
CA TYR A 74 9.87 -17.26 -18.93
C TYR A 74 10.02 -17.03 -17.41
N GLN A 75 9.07 -17.46 -16.57
CA GLN A 75 9.08 -17.13 -15.14
C GLN A 75 9.42 -18.28 -14.16
N TRP A 76 9.57 -19.51 -14.64
CA TRP A 76 9.77 -20.67 -13.74
C TRP A 76 11.22 -21.13 -13.58
N GLN A 77 12.20 -20.46 -14.20
CA GLN A 77 13.62 -20.76 -14.03
C GLN A 77 14.26 -20.07 -12.81
N LEU A 78 13.49 -19.80 -11.75
CA LEU A 78 14.10 -19.66 -10.44
C LEU A 78 14.55 -21.06 -10.03
N SER A 79 15.85 -21.32 -10.16
CA SER A 79 16.54 -22.47 -9.57
C SER A 79 16.48 -22.34 -8.05
N LEU A 80 15.30 -22.54 -7.48
CA LEU A 80 15.07 -22.64 -6.06
C LEU A 80 15.71 -23.96 -5.61
N GLU A 81 16.87 -23.84 -4.97
CA GLU A 81 17.59 -24.94 -4.36
C GLU A 81 16.63 -25.80 -3.54
N ARG A 82 16.72 -27.13 -3.69
CA ARG A 82 15.85 -28.07 -2.97
C ARG A 82 16.10 -27.92 -1.46
N GLY A 83 15.19 -27.23 -0.78
CA GLY A 83 15.16 -27.24 0.67
C GLY A 83 14.75 -28.61 1.21
N THR A 84 15.24 -28.97 2.39
CA THR A 84 14.81 -30.16 3.17
C THR A 84 13.46 -29.93 3.88
N VAL A 85 12.69 -28.94 3.44
CA VAL A 85 11.47 -28.48 4.11
C VAL A 85 10.38 -29.54 3.95
N ARG A 86 9.88 -30.06 5.08
CA ARG A 86 8.75 -31.01 5.07
C ARG A 86 7.44 -30.25 4.97
N CYS A 87 6.83 -30.33 3.80
CA CYS A 87 5.55 -29.69 3.53
C CYS A 87 4.38 -30.44 4.20
N PRO A 88 3.49 -29.73 4.90
CA PRO A 88 2.33 -30.36 5.52
C PRO A 88 1.20 -30.62 4.51
N SER A 89 0.26 -31.49 4.89
CA SER A 89 -0.97 -31.74 4.12
C SER A 89 -2.04 -30.65 4.28
N GLU A 90 -1.90 -29.80 5.30
CA GLU A 90 -2.71 -28.59 5.56
C GLU A 90 -1.81 -27.48 6.06
N LEU A 91 -2.03 -26.27 5.55
CA LEU A 91 -1.47 -25.05 6.10
C LEU A 91 -2.47 -24.34 7.00
N ARG A 92 -1.99 -23.76 8.09
CA ARG A 92 -2.86 -23.10 9.05
C ARG A 92 -2.37 -21.69 9.36
N VAL A 93 -3.26 -20.72 9.20
CA VAL A 93 -3.15 -19.39 9.80
C VAL A 93 -3.86 -19.46 11.14
N THR A 94 -3.12 -19.26 12.22
CA THR A 94 -3.62 -19.53 13.59
C THR A 94 -4.54 -18.44 14.12
N GLU A 95 -4.30 -17.18 13.73
CA GLU A 95 -5.05 -16.00 14.15
C GLU A 95 -4.83 -14.84 13.15
N TRP A 96 -5.73 -13.87 13.17
CA TRP A 96 -5.63 -12.64 12.37
C TRP A 96 -4.64 -11.64 13.00
N ASN A 97 -3.89 -10.90 12.17
CA ASN A 97 -2.87 -9.94 12.65
C ASN A 97 -3.38 -8.49 12.69
N GLY A 98 -4.50 -8.28 13.37
CA GLY A 98 -5.09 -6.97 13.57
C GLY A 98 -5.67 -6.37 12.29
N ARG A 99 -5.11 -5.24 11.83
CA ARG A 99 -5.63 -4.44 10.71
C ARG A 99 -5.67 -5.19 9.39
N ILE A 100 -6.62 -4.84 8.53
CA ILE A 100 -6.89 -5.50 7.24
C ILE A 100 -5.65 -5.63 6.32
N GLY A 101 -4.78 -4.63 6.26
CA GLY A 101 -3.56 -4.69 5.44
C GLY A 101 -2.63 -5.84 5.86
N ASN A 102 -2.55 -6.12 7.16
CA ASN A 102 -1.76 -7.23 7.67
C ASN A 102 -2.43 -8.58 7.37
N ASN A 103 -3.76 -8.65 7.42
CA ASN A 103 -4.49 -9.87 7.10
C ASN A 103 -4.34 -10.27 5.63
N TYR A 104 -4.35 -9.30 4.71
CA TYR A 104 -4.00 -9.58 3.30
C TYR A 104 -2.58 -10.14 3.14
N PHE A 105 -1.61 -9.62 3.89
CA PHE A 105 -0.24 -10.14 3.91
C PHE A 105 -0.20 -11.58 4.42
N GLN A 106 -0.83 -11.86 5.56
CA GLN A 106 -0.91 -13.22 6.12
C GLN A 106 -1.50 -14.21 5.12
N VAL A 107 -2.62 -13.84 4.49
CA VAL A 107 -3.28 -14.68 3.49
C VAL A 107 -2.35 -14.90 2.30
N SER A 108 -1.73 -13.85 1.77
CA SER A 108 -0.78 -13.94 0.66
C SER A 108 0.39 -14.87 0.98
N HIS A 109 1.05 -14.69 2.12
CA HIS A 109 2.17 -15.55 2.54
C HIS A 109 1.77 -17.01 2.72
N ALA A 110 0.63 -17.27 3.36
CA ALA A 110 0.13 -18.63 3.56
C ALA A 110 -0.21 -19.32 2.22
N LEU A 111 -0.81 -18.60 1.28
CA LEU A 111 -1.12 -19.11 -0.06
C LEU A 111 0.15 -19.38 -0.86
N VAL A 112 1.13 -18.47 -0.84
CA VAL A 112 2.42 -18.68 -1.49
C VAL A 112 3.13 -19.92 -0.92
N ALA A 113 3.15 -20.08 0.41
CA ALA A 113 3.72 -21.27 1.03
C ALA A 113 2.97 -22.55 0.61
N ALA A 114 1.64 -22.49 0.51
CA ALA A 114 0.82 -23.61 0.04
C ALA A 114 1.14 -24.03 -1.39
N PHE A 115 1.36 -23.03 -2.25
CA PHE A 115 1.77 -23.22 -3.62
C PHE A 115 3.11 -23.93 -3.72
N PHE A 116 4.12 -23.44 -2.99
CA PHE A 116 5.44 -24.08 -2.96
C PHE A 116 5.41 -25.49 -2.38
N CYS A 117 4.56 -25.71 -1.38
CA CYS A 117 4.43 -26.99 -0.70
C CYS A 117 3.46 -27.98 -1.35
N HIS A 118 2.81 -27.61 -2.45
CA HIS A 118 1.75 -28.40 -3.09
C HIS A 118 0.63 -28.79 -2.11
N THR A 119 0.41 -27.97 -1.10
CA THR A 119 -0.57 -28.23 -0.04
C THR A 119 -1.96 -27.90 -0.58
N PRO A 120 -2.91 -28.85 -0.64
CA PRO A 120 -4.22 -28.63 -1.27
C PRO A 120 -5.19 -27.85 -0.39
N ARG A 121 -4.80 -27.50 0.85
CA ARG A 121 -5.71 -26.93 1.84
C ARG A 121 -5.02 -25.89 2.70
N VAL A 122 -5.63 -24.71 2.78
CA VAL A 122 -5.24 -23.65 3.72
C VAL A 122 -6.41 -23.38 4.66
N ARG A 123 -6.15 -23.37 5.96
CA ARG A 123 -7.13 -23.11 7.00
C ARG A 123 -6.88 -21.73 7.61
N PHE A 124 -7.91 -20.90 7.66
CA PHE A 124 -7.89 -19.55 8.22
C PHE A 124 -8.61 -19.50 9.58
N PRO A 125 -8.32 -18.48 10.41
CA PRO A 125 -9.01 -18.27 11.67
C PRO A 125 -10.48 -17.90 11.44
N LYS A 126 -11.32 -18.07 12.46
CA LYS A 126 -12.74 -17.75 12.35
C LYS A 126 -12.95 -16.24 12.24
N HIS A 127 -13.95 -15.81 11.48
CA HIS A 127 -14.32 -14.39 11.33
C HIS A 127 -14.93 -13.75 12.58
N LEU A 128 -15.20 -14.55 13.61
CA LEU A 128 -15.79 -14.11 14.86
C LEU A 128 -14.75 -13.68 15.90
N GLU A 129 -13.46 -13.81 15.59
CA GLU A 129 -12.38 -13.36 16.45
C GLU A 129 -12.28 -11.82 16.43
N GLU A 130 -11.89 -11.24 17.57
CA GLU A 130 -11.63 -9.80 17.73
C GLU A 130 -10.64 -9.33 16.63
N GLY A 131 -10.92 -8.17 16.01
CA GLY A 131 -10.12 -7.61 14.90
C GLY A 131 -10.66 -7.87 13.48
N TYR A 132 -11.48 -8.91 13.25
CA TYR A 132 -12.11 -9.13 11.93
C TYR A 132 -13.36 -8.27 11.71
N GLN A 133 -14.05 -7.88 12.78
CA GLN A 133 -15.33 -7.15 12.71
C GLN A 133 -15.21 -5.77 12.04
N GLU A 134 -14.04 -5.13 12.13
CA GLU A 134 -13.75 -3.85 11.48
C GLU A 134 -13.48 -4.00 9.96
N GLN A 135 -13.49 -5.24 9.45
CA GLN A 135 -13.11 -5.58 8.07
C GLN A 135 -14.32 -5.94 7.20
N LYS A 136 -15.54 -5.70 7.69
CA LYS A 136 -16.77 -6.04 6.99
C LYS A 136 -16.78 -5.41 5.59
N GLY A 137 -16.86 -6.26 4.57
CA GLY A 137 -16.90 -5.84 3.17
C GLY A 137 -15.53 -5.59 2.53
N LEU A 138 -14.42 -5.82 3.24
CA LEU A 138 -13.08 -5.79 2.66
C LEU A 138 -12.67 -7.19 2.20
N LEU A 139 -12.72 -8.16 3.10
CA LEU A 139 -12.31 -9.54 2.86
C LEU A 139 -13.33 -10.50 3.49
N ASN A 140 -13.61 -11.61 2.82
CA ASN A 140 -14.56 -12.65 3.25
C ASN A 140 -13.95 -14.05 2.98
N MET A 141 -12.76 -14.33 3.51
CA MET A 141 -12.07 -15.60 3.27
C MET A 141 -12.86 -16.78 3.86
N PRO A 142 -12.88 -17.98 3.25
CA PRO A 142 -13.48 -19.13 3.92
C PRO A 142 -12.57 -19.59 5.07
N GLU A 143 -13.12 -20.19 6.13
CA GLU A 143 -12.29 -20.83 7.19
C GLU A 143 -11.39 -21.93 6.62
N THR A 144 -11.78 -22.53 5.49
CA THR A 144 -10.98 -23.51 4.77
C THR A 144 -11.06 -23.22 3.29
N LEU A 145 -9.91 -22.97 2.69
CA LEU A 145 -9.74 -22.81 1.25
C LEU A 145 -9.11 -24.08 0.68
N LEU A 146 -9.75 -24.63 -0.35
CA LEU A 146 -9.22 -25.75 -1.12
C LEU A 146 -8.49 -25.21 -2.36
N LEU A 147 -7.20 -25.52 -2.45
CA LEU A 147 -6.36 -25.17 -3.58
C LEU A 147 -6.38 -26.31 -4.59
N ARG A 148 -6.71 -26.00 -5.84
CA ARG A 148 -6.59 -26.96 -6.95
C ARG A 148 -5.13 -26.97 -7.42
N THR A 149 -4.26 -27.63 -6.65
CA THR A 149 -2.79 -27.60 -6.83
C THR A 149 -2.30 -28.38 -8.06
N THR A 150 -3.18 -29.09 -8.77
CA THR A 150 -2.80 -29.96 -9.90
C THR A 150 -2.29 -29.20 -11.13
N GLU A 151 -2.50 -27.89 -11.21
CA GLU A 151 -2.23 -27.11 -12.43
C GLU A 151 -0.87 -26.40 -12.43
N HIS A 152 -0.20 -26.32 -11.28
CA HIS A 152 1.07 -25.61 -11.18
C HIS A 152 2.20 -26.64 -11.19
N GLY A 153 3.15 -26.47 -12.12
CA GLY A 153 4.31 -27.36 -12.24
C GLY A 153 5.02 -27.58 -10.91
N LYS A 154 5.88 -28.59 -10.80
CA LYS A 154 6.59 -28.94 -9.56
C LYS A 154 7.51 -27.79 -9.10
N LEU A 155 6.95 -26.80 -8.41
CA LEU A 155 7.70 -25.76 -7.72
C LEU A 155 8.45 -26.40 -6.56
N THR A 156 9.70 -26.00 -6.37
CA THR A 156 10.48 -26.39 -5.21
C THR A 156 10.26 -25.37 -4.09
N THR A 157 10.09 -25.86 -2.86
CA THR A 157 9.97 -24.99 -1.69
C THR A 157 11.29 -24.26 -1.44
N PRO A 158 11.29 -22.92 -1.41
CA PRO A 158 12.46 -22.14 -1.02
C PRO A 158 12.99 -22.57 0.35
N SER A 159 14.31 -22.62 0.52
CA SER A 159 14.95 -22.85 1.82
C SER A 159 14.67 -21.73 2.83
N SER A 160 14.21 -20.57 2.35
CA SER A 160 13.77 -19.44 3.16
C SER A 160 12.37 -19.60 3.76
N CYS A 161 11.61 -20.63 3.37
CA CYS A 161 10.33 -20.92 3.98
C CYS A 161 10.49 -21.43 5.42
N PRO A 162 9.58 -21.07 6.34
CA PRO A 162 9.63 -21.58 7.70
C PRO A 162 9.42 -23.10 7.71
N SER A 163 10.01 -23.77 8.71
CA SER A 163 9.81 -25.21 8.93
C SER A 163 8.48 -25.50 9.62
N ASP A 164 7.99 -24.55 10.42
CA ASP A 164 6.64 -24.56 10.96
C ASP A 164 5.71 -23.82 10.00
N PHE A 165 4.55 -24.40 9.78
CA PHE A 165 3.57 -24.00 8.79
C PHE A 165 2.20 -23.71 9.45
N SER A 166 2.19 -23.60 10.78
CA SER A 166 1.02 -23.29 11.60
C SER A 166 1.28 -22.11 12.55
N HIS A 167 1.25 -20.90 12.02
CA HIS A 167 1.57 -19.68 12.77
C HIS A 167 0.83 -18.47 12.21
N LYS A 168 1.16 -17.26 12.68
CA LYS A 168 0.52 -16.02 12.21
C LYS A 168 0.86 -15.67 10.75
N TRP A 169 1.77 -16.35 10.04
CA TRP A 169 2.16 -16.08 8.63
C TRP A 169 2.56 -14.64 8.23
N TYR A 170 2.55 -13.70 9.16
CA TYR A 170 2.97 -12.31 8.94
C TYR A 170 4.47 -12.14 9.12
N PHE A 171 5.02 -12.67 10.23
CA PHE A 171 6.43 -12.51 10.58
C PHE A 171 7.33 -13.59 9.97
N ASP A 172 6.87 -14.84 10.02
CA ASP A 172 7.59 -15.98 9.46
C ASP A 172 6.93 -16.41 8.16
N HIS A 173 7.65 -16.30 7.04
CA HIS A 173 7.13 -16.63 5.72
C HIS A 173 8.30 -16.92 4.77
N CYS A 174 7.99 -17.46 3.59
CA CYS A 174 8.98 -17.67 2.53
C CYS A 174 9.56 -16.35 2.06
N ARG A 175 10.85 -16.10 2.31
CA ARG A 175 11.54 -14.89 1.86
C ARG A 175 12.02 -15.01 0.42
N ARG A 176 12.29 -13.86 -0.22
CA ARG A 176 12.76 -13.77 -1.61
C ARG A 176 11.79 -14.39 -2.62
N VAL A 177 10.50 -14.33 -2.32
CA VAL A 177 9.46 -14.69 -3.28
C VAL A 177 9.20 -13.45 -4.13
N PRO A 178 9.27 -13.56 -5.46
CA PRO A 178 8.98 -12.44 -6.35
C PRO A 178 7.60 -11.82 -6.11
N ALA A 179 7.50 -10.49 -6.17
CA ALA A 179 6.25 -9.78 -6.01
C ALA A 179 5.15 -10.25 -6.99
N TRP A 180 5.53 -10.59 -8.23
CA TRP A 180 4.59 -11.14 -9.21
C TRP A 180 3.92 -12.43 -8.76
N HIS A 181 4.60 -13.28 -7.98
CA HIS A 181 4.06 -14.56 -7.51
C HIS A 181 3.01 -14.32 -6.41
N HIS A 182 3.29 -13.39 -5.50
CA HIS A 182 2.31 -12.93 -4.53
C HIS A 182 1.08 -12.31 -5.19
N ARG A 183 1.29 -11.49 -6.23
CA ARG A 183 0.17 -10.96 -7.02
C ARG A 183 -0.65 -12.10 -7.62
N HIS A 184 0.00 -13.08 -8.25
CA HIS A 184 -0.70 -14.20 -8.87
C HIS A 184 -1.61 -14.92 -7.87
N VAL A 185 -1.10 -15.30 -6.70
CA VAL A 185 -1.92 -15.99 -5.69
C VAL A 185 -3.03 -15.08 -5.15
N MET A 186 -2.79 -13.78 -4.98
CA MET A 186 -3.83 -12.85 -4.52
C MET A 186 -4.93 -12.66 -5.58
N GLN A 187 -4.57 -12.53 -6.85
CA GLN A 187 -5.53 -12.45 -7.95
C GLN A 187 -6.37 -13.73 -8.06
N SER A 188 -5.73 -14.90 -7.99
CA SER A 188 -6.41 -16.18 -8.19
C SER A 188 -7.26 -16.61 -6.99
N PHE A 189 -6.81 -16.35 -5.76
CA PHE A 189 -7.42 -16.94 -4.56
C PHE A 189 -7.97 -15.94 -3.55
N VAL A 190 -7.66 -14.64 -3.68
CA VAL A 190 -8.16 -13.62 -2.74
C VAL A 190 -9.24 -12.76 -3.39
N VAL A 191 -9.09 -12.37 -4.66
CA VAL A 191 -10.11 -11.59 -5.39
C VAL A 191 -11.53 -12.17 -5.30
N PRO A 192 -11.75 -13.50 -5.44
CA PRO A 192 -13.08 -14.10 -5.32
C PRO A 192 -13.76 -13.90 -3.95
N TYR A 193 -12.97 -13.58 -2.92
CA TYR A 193 -13.44 -13.40 -1.55
C TYR A 193 -13.38 -11.93 -1.11
N LEU A 194 -13.11 -11.00 -2.01
CA LEU A 194 -13.29 -9.58 -1.71
C LEU A 194 -14.78 -9.30 -1.44
N GLY A 195 -15.06 -8.27 -0.64
CA GLY A 195 -16.44 -7.79 -0.53
C GLY A 195 -16.95 -7.30 -1.88
N GLN A 196 -18.26 -7.43 -2.10
CA GLN A 196 -18.90 -7.13 -3.39
C GLN A 196 -18.44 -5.80 -3.99
N ARG A 197 -18.43 -4.73 -3.17
CA ARG A 197 -18.00 -3.39 -3.61
C ARG A 197 -16.57 -3.37 -4.14
N LEU A 198 -15.63 -4.01 -3.46
CA LEU A 198 -14.24 -4.08 -3.91
C LEU A 198 -14.10 -4.96 -5.15
N ALA A 199 -14.79 -6.10 -5.20
CA ALA A 199 -14.80 -6.98 -6.36
C ALA A 199 -15.29 -6.23 -7.62
N GLU A 200 -16.36 -5.44 -7.49
CA GLU A 200 -16.84 -4.56 -8.56
C GLU A 200 -15.75 -3.57 -9.01
N LEU A 201 -15.02 -2.95 -8.08
CA LEU A 201 -13.95 -2.00 -8.41
C LEU A 201 -12.74 -2.67 -9.09
N VAL A 202 -12.38 -3.90 -8.69
CA VAL A 202 -11.27 -4.68 -9.28
C VAL A 202 -11.60 -5.14 -10.71
N HIS A 203 -12.86 -5.43 -10.98
CA HIS A 203 -13.33 -5.90 -12.29
C HIS A 203 -13.85 -4.77 -13.19
N ALA A 204 -14.16 -3.60 -12.65
CA ALA A 204 -14.52 -2.44 -13.42
C ALA A 204 -13.32 -2.03 -14.28
N GLN A 205 -13.34 -2.35 -15.57
CA GLN A 205 -12.42 -1.72 -16.52
C GLN A 205 -12.58 -0.21 -16.36
N SER A 206 -11.49 0.46 -15.98
CA SER A 206 -11.51 1.91 -15.86
C SER A 206 -11.69 2.49 -17.25
N ASN A 207 -12.94 2.71 -17.68
CA ASN A 207 -13.27 3.52 -18.85
C ASN A 207 -12.78 4.97 -18.71
N ARG A 208 -12.18 5.32 -17.56
CA ARG A 208 -11.57 6.62 -17.22
C ARG A 208 -10.06 6.63 -17.45
N GLN A 209 -9.54 5.85 -18.41
CA GLN A 209 -8.10 5.69 -18.65
C GLN A 209 -7.34 7.02 -18.70
N ALA A 210 -7.87 8.04 -19.38
CA ALA A 210 -7.17 9.31 -19.56
C ALA A 210 -7.04 10.14 -18.27
N GLU A 211 -8.12 10.25 -17.47
CA GLU A 211 -8.10 11.04 -16.23
C GLU A 211 -7.27 10.35 -15.13
N VAL A 212 -7.31 9.02 -15.09
CA VAL A 212 -6.58 8.24 -14.08
C VAL A 212 -5.09 8.15 -14.41
N ALA A 213 -4.70 8.19 -15.70
CA ALA A 213 -3.30 8.09 -16.12
C ALA A 213 -2.44 9.29 -15.67
N ASP A 214 -3.01 10.50 -15.61
CA ASP A 214 -2.31 11.71 -15.15
C ASP A 214 -2.48 11.98 -13.64
N ARG A 215 -3.00 10.99 -12.90
CA ARG A 215 -3.25 11.10 -11.47
C ARG A 215 -2.21 10.34 -10.66
N LEU A 216 -1.61 11.01 -9.68
CA LEU A 216 -0.79 10.38 -8.64
C LEU A 216 -1.65 10.11 -7.39
N THR A 217 -1.81 8.84 -7.04
CA THR A 217 -2.44 8.43 -5.80
C THR A 217 -1.38 8.27 -4.71
N ILE A 218 -1.54 8.98 -3.59
CA ILE A 218 -0.63 8.94 -2.45
C ILE A 218 -1.38 8.39 -1.24
N HIS A 219 -0.94 7.24 -0.73
CA HIS A 219 -1.38 6.77 0.59
C HIS A 219 -0.55 7.47 1.68
N LEU A 220 -1.16 8.04 2.71
CA LEU A 220 -0.45 8.58 3.88
C LEU A 220 -0.83 7.80 5.12
N ARG A 221 0.14 7.10 5.71
CA ARG A 221 -0.02 6.45 7.01
C ARG A 221 -0.01 7.52 8.11
N ALA A 222 -0.77 7.30 9.18
CA ALA A 222 -0.96 8.31 10.23
C ALA A 222 -0.83 7.76 11.66
N ASP A 223 -1.63 6.77 12.05
CA ASP A 223 -1.95 6.50 13.46
C ASP A 223 -0.76 6.06 14.31
N ASP A 224 -0.10 5.00 13.86
CA ASP A 224 0.86 4.24 14.66
C ASP A 224 2.30 4.70 14.44
N ILE A 225 2.48 5.72 13.59
CA ILE A 225 3.75 6.40 13.38
C ILE A 225 4.16 7.00 14.74
N LYS A 226 3.33 7.87 15.31
CA LYS A 226 3.67 8.65 16.51
C LYS A 226 4.12 7.81 17.72
N ASP A 227 3.61 6.59 17.83
CA ASP A 227 3.84 5.71 18.97
C ASP A 227 5.01 4.72 18.74
N HIS A 228 5.55 4.67 17.52
CA HIS A 228 6.55 3.69 17.13
C HIS A 228 7.63 4.29 16.24
N ALA A 229 8.61 4.96 16.85
CA ALA A 229 9.78 5.55 16.19
C ALA A 229 10.36 4.67 15.05
N LYS A 230 10.49 3.36 15.28
CA LYS A 230 10.97 2.40 14.27
C LYS A 230 10.18 2.36 12.95
N PHE A 231 8.86 2.58 13.00
CA PHE A 231 7.98 2.66 11.82
C PHE A 231 7.90 4.08 11.26
N GLU A 232 8.11 5.10 12.10
CA GLU A 232 8.13 6.50 11.65
C GLU A 232 9.20 6.75 10.61
N TRP A 233 10.41 6.22 10.85
CA TRP A 233 11.52 6.33 9.92
C TRP A 233 11.34 5.50 8.66
N GLY A 234 10.30 4.67 8.54
CA GLY A 234 9.97 3.96 7.30
C GLY A 234 9.16 4.80 6.31
N GLN A 235 8.44 5.82 6.80
CA GLN A 235 7.61 6.67 5.94
C GLN A 235 8.45 7.52 4.99
N PRO A 236 7.98 7.78 3.77
CA PRO A 236 8.57 8.79 2.89
C PRO A 236 8.42 10.19 3.50
N PRO A 237 9.49 11.00 3.57
CA PRO A 237 9.38 12.42 3.92
C PRO A 237 8.58 13.17 2.86
N CYS A 238 8.03 14.33 3.23
CA CYS A 238 7.13 15.09 2.38
C CYS A 238 7.81 15.57 1.09
N SER A 239 9.10 15.86 1.18
CA SER A 239 9.96 16.20 0.04
C SER A 239 10.16 15.06 -0.95
N MET A 240 9.99 13.79 -0.57
CA MET A 240 9.97 12.69 -1.54
C MET A 240 8.71 12.77 -2.40
N TYR A 241 7.54 13.06 -1.83
CA TYR A 241 6.32 13.29 -2.62
C TYR A 241 6.49 14.51 -3.52
N GLN A 242 7.11 15.59 -3.01
CA GLN A 242 7.48 16.76 -3.82
C GLN A 242 8.27 16.33 -5.05
N ARG A 243 9.32 15.54 -4.84
CA ARG A 243 10.22 15.10 -5.88
C ARG A 243 9.51 14.26 -6.93
N ILE A 244 8.69 13.28 -6.52
CA ILE A 244 7.87 12.47 -7.45
C ILE A 244 6.95 13.35 -8.29
N ILE A 245 6.25 14.30 -7.67
CA ILE A 245 5.33 15.21 -8.37
C ILE A 245 6.07 16.03 -9.43
N LEU A 246 7.23 16.58 -9.08
CA LEU A 246 8.02 17.42 -9.98
C LEU A 246 8.70 16.62 -11.11
N ASP A 247 9.32 15.49 -10.78
CA ASP A 247 10.09 14.68 -11.74
C ASP A 247 9.18 14.06 -12.81
N HIS A 248 7.94 13.71 -12.45
CA HIS A 248 6.97 13.11 -13.37
C HIS A 248 5.90 14.10 -13.88
N GLY A 249 5.92 15.35 -13.39
CA GLY A 249 5.03 16.42 -13.86
C GLY A 249 3.55 16.24 -13.50
N PHE A 250 3.23 15.49 -12.45
CA PHE A 250 1.85 15.24 -12.04
C PHE A 250 1.12 16.53 -11.65
N ARG A 251 -0.09 16.71 -12.18
CA ARG A 251 -0.98 17.84 -11.84
C ARG A 251 -2.17 17.44 -10.99
N ASN A 252 -2.61 16.19 -11.09
CA ASN A 252 -3.75 15.66 -10.36
C ASN A 252 -3.25 14.75 -9.24
N ILE A 253 -3.44 15.18 -7.98
CA ILE A 253 -2.99 14.45 -6.80
C ILE A 253 -4.22 13.95 -6.03
N PHE A 254 -4.26 12.66 -5.74
CA PHE A 254 -5.32 12.06 -4.93
C PHE A 254 -4.73 11.46 -3.66
N VAL A 255 -5.13 11.98 -2.51
CA VAL A 255 -4.59 11.56 -1.21
C VAL A 255 -5.57 10.63 -0.50
N VAL A 256 -5.08 9.44 -0.13
CA VAL A 256 -5.77 8.49 0.75
C VAL A 256 -5.07 8.52 2.10
N ALA A 257 -5.75 8.99 3.13
CA ALA A 257 -5.20 9.09 4.48
C ALA A 257 -6.31 8.85 5.48
N LYS A 258 -6.00 8.19 6.59
CA LYS A 258 -6.99 7.99 7.64
C LYS A 258 -7.44 9.33 8.22
N ARG A 259 -8.75 9.49 8.37
CA ARG A 259 -9.41 10.64 8.98
C ARG A 259 -10.09 10.20 10.27
N LYS A 260 -9.99 11.04 11.31
CA LYS A 260 -10.73 10.80 12.56
C LYS A 260 -12.21 11.16 12.41
N SER A 261 -12.53 12.17 11.61
CA SER A 261 -13.88 12.54 11.20
C SER A 261 -13.83 13.41 9.95
N GLU A 262 -14.99 13.64 9.32
CA GLU A 262 -15.12 14.51 8.15
C GLU A 262 -14.61 15.94 8.40
N ARG A 263 -14.76 16.44 9.64
CA ARG A 263 -14.32 17.78 10.04
C ARG A 263 -12.88 17.83 10.54
N GLN A 264 -12.32 16.71 10.98
CA GLN A 264 -10.95 16.67 11.48
C GLN A 264 -9.95 16.45 10.34
N ARG A 265 -8.90 17.26 10.35
CA ARG A 265 -7.73 17.03 9.49
C ARG A 265 -7.08 15.70 9.85
N THR A 266 -6.50 15.04 8.86
CA THR A 266 -5.71 13.84 9.13
C THR A 266 -4.49 14.20 9.98
N THR A 267 -4.02 13.25 10.78
CA THR A 267 -2.81 13.40 11.60
C THR A 267 -1.54 13.00 10.85
N ALA A 268 -1.63 12.63 9.57
CA ALA A 268 -0.48 12.32 8.74
C ALA A 268 0.42 13.55 8.55
N ALA A 269 1.73 13.39 8.79
CA ALA A 269 2.70 14.49 8.81
C ALA A 269 2.72 15.32 7.51
N CYS A 270 2.48 14.69 6.35
CA CYS A 270 2.58 15.34 5.05
C CYS A 270 1.27 15.85 4.45
N ASP A 271 0.12 15.67 5.10
CA ASP A 271 -1.16 16.10 4.49
C ASP A 271 -1.26 17.63 4.39
N SER A 272 -0.98 18.36 5.47
CA SER A 272 -0.98 19.82 5.47
C SER A 272 0.08 20.39 4.52
N TRP A 273 1.24 19.76 4.48
CA TRP A 273 2.33 20.10 3.57
C TRP A 273 1.88 19.96 2.10
N LEU A 274 1.23 18.85 1.73
CA LEU A 274 0.73 18.62 0.37
C LEU A 274 -0.34 19.63 -0.04
N VAL A 275 -1.21 20.08 0.87
CA VAL A 275 -2.17 21.17 0.58
C VAL A 275 -1.46 22.43 0.18
N GLU A 276 -0.49 22.85 1.00
CA GLU A 276 0.20 24.12 0.80
C GLU A 276 1.07 24.07 -0.47
N PHE A 277 1.77 22.96 -0.68
CA PHE A 277 2.50 22.70 -1.91
C PHE A 277 1.57 22.73 -3.13
N GLY A 278 0.41 22.07 -3.05
CA GLY A 278 -0.60 22.06 -4.10
C GLY A 278 -1.12 23.44 -4.43
N ARG A 279 -1.43 24.26 -3.42
CA ARG A 279 -1.84 25.67 -3.59
C ARG A 279 -0.77 26.51 -4.29
N LYS A 280 0.48 26.40 -3.83
CA LYS A 280 1.63 27.13 -4.38
C LYS A 280 1.92 26.77 -5.83
N HIS A 281 1.78 25.49 -6.19
CA HIS A 281 2.11 24.96 -7.52
C HIS A 281 0.89 24.73 -8.43
N GLN A 282 -0.28 25.22 -8.01
CA GLN A 282 -1.55 25.10 -8.74
C GLN A 282 -1.88 23.65 -9.12
N LEU A 283 -1.70 22.73 -8.18
CA LEU A 283 -2.04 21.31 -8.34
C LEU A 283 -3.52 21.09 -8.02
N ASN A 284 -4.16 20.19 -8.76
CA ASN A 284 -5.49 19.69 -8.45
C ASN A 284 -5.39 18.61 -7.38
N LEU A 285 -5.43 19.02 -6.11
CA LEU A 285 -5.38 18.10 -4.97
C LEU A 285 -6.80 17.73 -4.52
N SER A 286 -7.08 16.43 -4.57
CA SER A 286 -8.31 15.82 -4.06
C SER A 286 -7.98 14.78 -2.99
N ARG A 287 -8.97 14.42 -2.18
CA ARG A 287 -8.84 13.45 -1.10
C ARG A 287 -9.93 12.41 -1.21
N SER A 288 -9.64 11.22 -0.69
CA SER A 288 -10.72 10.32 -0.32
C SER A 288 -11.64 11.02 0.70
N THR A 289 -12.94 10.80 0.56
CA THR A 289 -13.92 11.28 1.54
C THR A 289 -13.64 10.65 2.92
N GLY A 290 -13.05 9.45 2.94
CA GLY A 290 -12.77 8.70 4.16
C GLY A 290 -14.04 8.20 4.84
N GLU A 291 -15.14 8.10 4.09
CA GLU A 291 -16.43 7.62 4.61
C GLU A 291 -16.38 6.15 5.03
N SER A 292 -15.52 5.35 4.39
CA SER A 292 -15.27 3.97 4.79
C SER A 292 -13.88 3.48 4.36
N LEU A 293 -13.34 2.49 5.07
CA LEU A 293 -12.12 1.78 4.67
C LEU A 293 -12.26 1.11 3.29
N VAL A 294 -13.47 0.71 2.91
CA VAL A 294 -13.77 0.10 1.60
C VAL A 294 -13.51 1.10 0.48
N GLU A 295 -13.97 2.35 0.62
CA GLU A 295 -13.74 3.40 -0.40
C GLU A 295 -12.28 3.86 -0.44
N ASP A 296 -11.61 3.94 0.72
CA ASP A 296 -10.17 4.21 0.79
C ASP A 296 -9.36 3.12 0.08
N PHE A 297 -9.62 1.85 0.38
CA PHE A 297 -8.94 0.72 -0.27
C PHE A 297 -9.29 0.62 -1.76
N GLY A 298 -10.55 0.85 -2.11
CA GLY A 298 -11.04 0.92 -3.49
C GLY A 298 -10.31 1.99 -4.31
N SER A 299 -10.07 3.16 -3.72
CA SER A 299 -9.31 4.23 -4.37
C SER A 299 -7.85 3.84 -4.65
N LEU A 300 -7.24 3.04 -3.77
CA LEU A 300 -5.90 2.49 -3.99
C LEU A 300 -5.90 1.39 -5.07
N LEU A 301 -6.92 0.52 -5.07
CA LEU A 301 -7.07 -0.54 -6.09
C LEU A 301 -7.19 0.03 -7.50
N GLN A 302 -7.80 1.20 -7.66
CA GLN A 302 -7.99 1.87 -8.96
C GLN A 302 -6.86 2.84 -9.33
N ALA A 303 -5.78 2.89 -8.54
CA ALA A 303 -4.65 3.75 -8.84
C ALA A 303 -3.84 3.19 -10.03
N GLN A 304 -3.49 4.05 -11.00
CA GLN A 304 -2.49 3.70 -12.02
C GLN A 304 -1.07 4.06 -11.56
N ASN A 305 -0.91 5.22 -10.91
CA ASN A 305 0.33 5.68 -10.31
C ASN A 305 0.15 5.74 -8.79
N LEU A 306 0.86 4.89 -8.05
CA LEU A 306 0.65 4.71 -6.60
C LEU A 306 1.94 4.90 -5.81
N VAL A 307 1.89 5.75 -4.77
CA VAL A 307 2.95 5.83 -3.74
C VAL A 307 2.58 4.92 -2.56
N LEU A 308 3.45 3.96 -2.24
CA LEU A 308 3.15 2.86 -1.32
C LEU A 308 3.28 3.22 0.17
N SER A 309 4.07 4.25 0.51
CA SER A 309 4.18 4.86 1.85
C SER A 309 4.25 3.88 3.03
N PHE A 310 5.12 2.87 2.92
CA PHE A 310 5.48 1.94 3.99
C PHE A 310 4.26 1.41 4.77
N SER A 311 3.31 0.82 4.04
CA SER A 311 2.04 0.34 4.59
C SER A 311 1.58 -0.96 3.93
N SER A 312 1.34 -2.01 4.72
CA SER A 312 0.74 -3.26 4.25
C SER A 312 -0.61 -3.03 3.57
N PHE A 313 -1.35 -1.99 3.95
CA PHE A 313 -2.61 -1.59 3.31
C PHE A 313 -2.41 -1.20 1.83
N ALA A 314 -1.47 -0.31 1.55
CA ALA A 314 -1.19 0.13 0.17
C ALA A 314 -0.50 -0.96 -0.65
N LEU A 315 0.41 -1.74 -0.03
CA LEU A 315 1.06 -2.88 -0.67
C LEU A 315 0.04 -3.95 -1.10
N SER A 316 -0.94 -4.25 -0.24
CA SER A 316 -2.01 -5.21 -0.55
C SER A 316 -2.93 -4.73 -1.67
N ALA A 317 -3.33 -3.44 -1.64
CA ALA A 317 -4.09 -2.85 -2.74
C ALA A 317 -3.32 -2.94 -4.06
N ALA A 318 -1.99 -2.77 -4.02
CA ALA A 318 -1.18 -2.86 -5.23
C ALA A 318 -1.17 -4.27 -5.84
N LEU A 319 -1.05 -5.30 -5.01
CA LEU A 319 -1.10 -6.70 -5.44
C LEU A 319 -2.47 -7.11 -5.98
N LEU A 320 -3.55 -6.50 -5.49
CA LEU A 320 -4.94 -6.77 -5.90
C LEU A 320 -5.41 -5.90 -7.07
N SER A 321 -4.73 -4.79 -7.37
CA SER A 321 -5.10 -3.86 -8.45
C SER A 321 -4.84 -4.46 -9.83
N ASN A 322 -5.75 -4.30 -10.79
CA ASN A 322 -5.48 -4.55 -12.22
C ASN A 322 -5.01 -3.30 -12.97
N ASP A 323 -5.12 -2.14 -12.34
CA ASP A 323 -4.93 -0.84 -12.96
C ASP A 323 -3.53 -0.27 -12.74
N ILE A 324 -2.79 -0.71 -11.72
CA ILE A 324 -1.44 -0.19 -11.47
C ILE A 324 -0.54 -0.35 -12.70
N ARG A 325 0.19 0.72 -12.98
CA ARG A 325 1.24 0.81 -14.01
C ARG A 325 2.55 1.32 -13.43
N VAL A 326 2.49 2.24 -12.47
CA VAL A 326 3.67 2.79 -11.83
C VAL A 326 3.52 2.77 -10.32
N MET A 327 4.53 2.22 -9.65
CA MET A 327 4.65 2.25 -8.19
C MET A 327 5.84 3.09 -7.77
N TYR A 328 5.69 3.82 -6.67
CA TYR A 328 6.75 4.61 -6.07
C TYR A 328 7.00 4.15 -4.64
N ARG A 329 8.27 3.89 -4.31
CA ARG A 329 8.69 3.55 -2.94
C ARG A 329 9.97 4.25 -2.53
N ARG A 330 10.21 4.25 -1.22
CA ARG A 330 11.45 4.74 -0.63
C ARG A 330 12.50 3.63 -0.67
N ARG A 331 13.67 3.86 -1.25
CA ARG A 331 14.71 2.83 -1.43
C ARG A 331 15.35 2.38 -0.13
N ASP A 332 15.61 3.33 0.76
CA ASP A 332 16.40 3.17 1.98
C ASP A 332 15.59 2.77 3.21
N ALA A 333 14.28 2.61 3.06
CA ALA A 333 13.46 2.05 4.12
C ALA A 333 13.68 0.53 4.18
N LYS A 334 13.75 -0.02 5.39
CA LYS A 334 13.95 -1.46 5.60
C LYS A 334 12.63 -2.23 5.42
N TRP A 335 12.11 -2.24 4.19
CA TRP A 335 10.82 -2.86 3.82
C TRP A 335 10.72 -4.32 4.27
N ASP A 336 11.75 -5.13 4.02
CA ASP A 336 11.71 -6.54 4.36
C ASP A 336 11.84 -6.77 5.86
N SER A 337 12.81 -6.12 6.53
CA SER A 337 13.05 -6.41 7.95
C SER A 337 11.95 -5.86 8.87
N ILE A 338 11.23 -4.81 8.45
CA ILE A 338 10.24 -4.13 9.30
C ILE A 338 8.81 -4.46 8.88
N LEU A 339 8.50 -4.42 7.57
CA LEU A 339 7.15 -4.70 7.07
C LEU A 339 6.98 -6.11 6.53
N GLN A 340 8.06 -6.90 6.43
CA GLN A 340 8.00 -8.18 5.74
C GLN A 340 7.44 -7.98 4.32
N SER A 341 7.96 -6.95 3.62
CA SER A 341 7.37 -6.49 2.36
C SER A 341 7.29 -7.60 1.33
N ILE A 342 6.06 -7.82 0.85
CA ILE A 342 5.78 -8.71 -0.27
C ILE A 342 6.22 -8.10 -1.61
N LEU A 343 6.31 -6.77 -1.70
CA LEU A 343 6.72 -6.09 -2.92
C LEU A 343 8.24 -5.88 -2.91
N ASN A 344 8.95 -6.70 -3.70
CA ASN A 344 10.33 -6.49 -4.12
C ASN A 344 10.41 -5.88 -5.53
N CYS A 345 11.60 -5.78 -6.12
CA CYS A 345 11.77 -5.26 -7.49
C CYS A 345 11.22 -6.19 -8.59
N ASP A 346 10.81 -7.42 -8.26
CA ASP A 346 10.36 -8.42 -9.21
C ASP A 346 8.86 -8.29 -9.48
N VAL A 347 8.48 -7.09 -9.93
CA VAL A 347 7.10 -6.73 -10.26
C VAL A 347 6.61 -7.47 -11.51
N TRP A 348 5.30 -7.44 -11.74
CA TRP A 348 4.67 -8.15 -12.86
C TRP A 348 4.72 -7.33 -14.17
N PRO A 349 4.52 -7.99 -15.33
CA PRO A 349 4.56 -7.33 -16.63
C PRO A 349 3.65 -6.10 -16.73
N GLY A 350 4.12 -5.07 -17.44
CA GLY A 350 3.41 -3.80 -17.62
C GLY A 350 3.44 -2.86 -16.42
N VAL A 351 4.13 -3.24 -15.33
CA VAL A 351 4.33 -2.38 -14.15
C VAL A 351 5.78 -2.01 -13.98
N VAL A 352 6.02 -0.73 -13.69
CA VAL A 352 7.33 -0.18 -13.35
C VAL A 352 7.32 0.27 -11.89
N MET A 353 8.37 -0.07 -11.15
CA MET A 353 8.58 0.47 -9.82
C MET A 353 9.76 1.44 -9.83
N TYR A 354 9.52 2.65 -9.33
CA TYR A 354 10.56 3.64 -9.09
C TYR A 354 10.86 3.76 -7.60
N GLU A 355 12.14 3.88 -7.29
CA GLU A 355 12.64 4.08 -5.95
C GLU A 355 13.27 5.46 -5.81
N TYR A 356 13.02 6.10 -4.69
CA TYR A 356 13.68 7.34 -4.30
C TYR A 356 14.44 7.10 -3.00
N ASN A 357 15.69 7.55 -2.97
CA ASN A 357 16.53 7.42 -1.82
C ASN A 357 16.50 8.71 -1.00
N THR A 358 16.17 8.58 0.28
CA THR A 358 16.15 9.67 1.25
C THR A 358 17.20 9.45 2.36
N THR A 359 18.20 8.60 2.09
CA THR A 359 19.30 8.37 3.01
C THR A 359 20.10 9.66 3.13
N LEU A 360 19.95 10.33 4.26
CA LEU A 360 21.07 11.04 4.84
C LEU A 360 22.02 9.97 5.37
N GLN A 361 23.24 9.90 4.86
CA GLN A 361 24.27 8.91 5.27
C GLN A 361 24.73 9.04 6.73
N LYS A 362 23.93 9.64 7.63
CA LYS A 362 24.36 10.06 8.95
C LYS A 362 23.37 9.70 10.03
N LYS A 363 23.90 8.94 11.00
CA LYS A 363 23.38 8.76 12.37
C LYS A 363 22.82 10.08 12.96
N ASP A 364 23.50 11.18 12.61
CA ASP A 364 23.23 12.54 13.07
C ASP A 364 21.78 13.01 12.86
N VAL A 365 21.03 12.50 11.89
CA VAL A 365 19.68 13.04 11.61
C VAL A 365 18.63 12.61 12.62
N MET A 366 18.76 11.39 13.15
CA MET A 366 17.93 10.95 14.27
C MET A 366 18.26 11.74 15.54
N ASP A 367 19.45 12.31 15.61
CA ASP A 367 19.89 13.16 16.73
C ASP A 367 19.48 14.64 16.53
N ILE A 368 19.24 15.08 15.29
CA ILE A 368 18.91 16.48 14.95
C ILE A 368 17.41 16.76 14.98
N ALA A 369 16.56 15.82 14.58
CA ALA A 369 15.11 16.04 14.54
C ALA A 369 14.46 15.70 15.89
N PRO A 370 13.76 16.65 16.55
CA PRO A 370 13.04 16.40 17.81
C PRO A 370 11.99 15.30 17.72
N SER A 371 11.44 15.04 16.53
CA SER A 371 10.50 13.96 16.28
C SER A 371 10.57 13.51 14.81
N ALA A 372 10.13 12.28 14.53
CA ALA A 372 10.07 11.81 13.16
C ALA A 372 9.03 12.58 12.32
N GLY A 373 7.94 13.06 12.93
CA GLY A 373 6.98 13.93 12.26
C GLY A 373 7.62 15.22 11.74
N GLU A 374 8.50 15.84 12.55
CA GLU A 374 9.27 17.01 12.15
C GLU A 374 10.29 16.67 11.06
N TRP A 375 10.99 15.54 11.18
CA TRP A 375 11.88 15.05 10.13
C TRP A 375 11.15 14.86 8.79
N LEU A 376 10.00 14.17 8.79
CA LEU A 376 9.19 13.94 7.60
C LEU A 376 8.81 15.26 6.92
N ALA A 377 8.43 16.27 7.71
CA ALA A 377 8.00 17.58 7.21
C ALA A 377 9.16 18.48 6.73
N SER A 378 10.34 18.34 7.33
CA SER A 378 11.47 19.26 7.12
C SER A 378 12.61 18.70 6.25
N PHE A 379 12.59 17.41 5.91
CA PHE A 379 13.64 16.80 5.07
C PHE A 379 13.79 17.56 3.74
N PRO A 380 14.98 18.03 3.37
CA PRO A 380 15.18 18.87 2.20
C PRO A 380 15.04 18.09 0.88
N VAL A 381 14.38 18.69 -0.10
CA VAL A 381 14.09 18.05 -1.41
C VAL A 381 15.35 17.81 -2.23
N GLU A 382 16.38 18.63 -2.04
CA GLU A 382 17.68 18.51 -2.70
C GLU A 382 18.45 17.26 -2.27
N GLN A 383 18.10 16.68 -1.11
CA GLN A 383 18.69 15.44 -0.60
C GLN A 383 17.88 14.20 -1.00
N VAL A 384 16.72 14.37 -1.64
CA VAL A 384 15.99 13.25 -2.25
C VAL A 384 16.66 12.94 -3.59
N SER A 385 17.19 11.72 -3.72
CA SER A 385 17.82 11.23 -4.95
C SER A 385 16.95 10.18 -5.64
N GLY A 386 17.08 10.08 -6.96
CA GLY A 386 16.22 9.26 -7.83
C GLY A 386 15.60 10.09 -8.97
N PRO A 387 14.62 9.54 -9.71
CA PRO A 387 14.10 8.17 -9.58
C PRO A 387 15.15 7.13 -10.01
N PHE A 388 15.22 6.03 -9.27
CA PHE A 388 15.91 4.81 -9.70
C PHE A 388 14.86 3.80 -10.15
N THR A 389 15.00 3.20 -11.32
CA THR A 389 14.16 2.05 -11.67
C THR A 389 14.57 0.86 -10.80
N CYS A 390 13.60 0.24 -10.12
CA CYS A 390 13.82 -0.98 -9.36
C CYS A 390 14.24 -2.09 -10.35
N GLN A 391 15.46 -2.61 -10.23
CA GLN A 391 15.97 -3.67 -11.10
C GLN A 391 16.01 -5.00 -10.37
N PHE A 392 15.70 -6.09 -11.07
CA PHE A 392 15.83 -7.46 -10.58
C PHE A 392 17.22 -7.69 -9.98
N GLY A 393 17.29 -8.32 -8.80
CA GLY A 393 18.55 -8.65 -8.14
C GLY A 393 19.38 -7.47 -7.62
N SER A 394 18.89 -6.23 -7.77
CA SER A 394 19.53 -5.04 -7.18
C SER A 394 19.20 -4.86 -5.69
N GLU A 395 18.25 -5.65 -5.18
CA GLU A 395 17.90 -5.66 -3.77
C GLU A 395 19.13 -6.09 -2.97
N MET A 396 19.52 -5.22 -2.04
CA MET A 396 20.79 -5.26 -1.33
C MET A 396 21.12 -6.70 -0.94
N GLN A 397 22.27 -7.18 -1.41
CA GLN A 397 22.93 -8.35 -0.83
C GLN A 397 22.75 -8.24 0.69
N PRO A 398 22.16 -9.25 1.36
CA PRO A 398 21.94 -9.18 2.80
C PRO A 398 23.25 -8.74 3.42
N GLU A 399 23.23 -7.65 4.21
CA GLU A 399 24.44 -7.15 4.86
C GLU A 399 25.18 -8.35 5.43
N ASP A 400 26.37 -8.63 4.88
CA ASP A 400 27.09 -9.85 5.16
C ASP A 400 27.22 -9.96 6.68
N PRO A 401 26.56 -10.93 7.34
CA PRO A 401 26.59 -11.04 8.79
C PRO A 401 28.00 -11.30 9.31
N LEU A 402 28.95 -11.61 8.41
CA LEU A 402 30.37 -11.77 8.69
C LEU A 402 31.21 -10.53 8.43
N ASN A 403 30.64 -9.37 8.05
CA ASN A 403 31.42 -8.13 7.93
C ASN A 403 31.87 -7.65 9.32
N PRO A 404 33.16 -7.80 9.68
CA PRO A 404 33.65 -7.54 11.04
C PRO A 404 33.72 -6.03 11.39
N LYS A 405 33.31 -5.16 10.47
CA LYS A 405 33.17 -3.71 10.72
C LYS A 405 31.85 -3.33 11.38
N THR A 406 30.95 -4.28 11.55
CA THR A 406 29.72 -4.11 12.33
C THR A 406 30.01 -4.62 13.74
N PRO A 407 30.07 -3.75 14.78
CA PRO A 407 30.40 -4.21 16.12
C PRO A 407 29.35 -5.22 16.58
N ASP A 408 29.83 -6.39 17.03
CA ASP A 408 29.06 -7.53 17.51
C ASP A 408 27.85 -7.08 18.35
N ARG A 409 26.66 -7.16 17.76
CA ARG A 409 25.40 -7.18 18.50
C ARG A 409 25.00 -8.62 18.78
N LEU A 410 25.89 -9.34 19.45
CA LEU A 410 25.54 -10.60 20.12
C LEU A 410 24.83 -10.25 21.44
N VAL A 411 23.52 -10.53 21.48
CA VAL A 411 22.76 -10.97 22.65
C VAL A 411 23.08 -10.25 23.98
N GLN A 412 22.46 -9.09 24.19
CA GLN A 412 22.01 -8.71 25.55
C GLN A 412 20.53 -9.07 25.69
N ALA A 413 20.25 -10.38 25.72
CA ALA A 413 19.12 -10.91 26.46
C ALA A 413 19.65 -11.29 27.84
N VAL A 414 19.84 -10.27 28.70
CA VAL A 414 20.10 -10.48 30.12
C VAL A 414 18.81 -10.99 30.74
N GLY A 415 18.92 -12.10 31.46
CA GLY A 415 17.84 -13.01 31.76
C GLY A 415 16.80 -12.50 32.75
N PHE A 416 15.57 -12.96 32.51
CA PHE A 416 14.62 -13.26 33.57
C PHE A 416 14.25 -14.74 33.43
N PHE A 417 15.04 -15.60 34.07
CA PHE A 417 14.57 -16.91 34.50
C PHE A 417 13.82 -16.68 35.81
N VAL A 418 12.49 -16.74 35.77
CA VAL A 418 11.70 -17.02 36.98
C VAL A 418 11.43 -18.52 36.95
N ASP A 419 12.07 -19.22 37.88
CA ASP A 419 11.85 -20.62 38.21
C ASP A 419 10.40 -20.79 38.66
N ALA A 420 9.57 -21.40 37.82
CA ALA A 420 8.21 -21.78 38.15
C ALA A 420 8.21 -23.22 38.68
N ARG A 421 8.84 -23.44 39.85
CA ARG A 421 8.47 -24.55 40.73
C ARG A 421 7.50 -24.02 41.77
N GLY A 422 6.30 -24.58 41.74
CA GLY A 422 5.23 -24.22 42.64
C GLY A 422 5.52 -24.63 44.07
N ASP A 423 5.28 -23.69 44.98
CA ASP A 423 4.91 -23.95 46.36
C ASP A 423 3.70 -23.07 46.68
N CYS A 424 2.51 -23.65 46.54
CA CYS A 424 1.26 -23.13 47.11
C CYS A 424 0.84 -24.08 48.24
N ALA A 425 1.60 -24.07 49.33
CA ALA A 425 1.17 -24.63 50.61
C ALA A 425 0.89 -23.47 51.57
N ASP A 426 -0.31 -23.48 52.15
CA ASP A 426 -0.77 -22.66 53.27
C ASP A 426 -0.93 -21.15 53.04
N LYS A 427 -2.09 -20.76 52.48
CA LYS A 427 -2.88 -19.57 52.91
C LYS A 427 -4.31 -19.57 52.33
N PRO A 428 -5.29 -19.00 53.05
CA PRO A 428 -6.71 -19.16 52.74
C PRO A 428 -7.16 -18.35 51.53
N ARG A 429 -8.16 -18.93 50.83
CA ARG A 429 -8.82 -18.44 49.61
C ARG A 429 -9.17 -16.94 49.64
N ALA A 430 -8.32 -16.10 49.08
CA ALA A 430 -8.73 -14.86 48.44
C ALA A 430 -7.62 -14.37 47.48
N SER A 431 -7.96 -14.26 46.18
CA SER A 431 -7.21 -13.53 45.15
C SER A 431 -5.85 -14.11 44.70
N CYS A 432 -5.87 -15.22 43.96
CA CYS A 432 -4.91 -15.42 42.87
C CYS A 432 -5.51 -14.84 41.59
N ARG A 433 -5.19 -13.58 41.25
CA ARG A 433 -5.46 -13.03 39.93
C ARG A 433 -4.31 -13.44 39.01
N THR A 434 -4.61 -14.28 38.03
CA THR A 434 -3.77 -14.50 36.87
C THR A 434 -3.61 -13.17 36.13
N VAL A 435 -2.40 -12.62 36.12
CA VAL A 435 -2.06 -11.50 35.23
C VAL A 435 -1.78 -12.11 33.86
N ALA A 436 -2.83 -12.21 33.05
CA ALA A 436 -2.64 -12.30 31.60
C ALA A 436 -2.07 -10.95 31.15
N MET A 437 -0.88 -10.94 30.55
CA MET A 437 -0.44 -9.80 29.74
C MET A 437 -1.35 -9.73 28.52
N GLY A 438 -2.50 -9.07 28.68
CA GLY A 438 -3.35 -8.65 27.57
C GLY A 438 -2.58 -7.60 26.78
N PHE A 439 -2.32 -7.89 25.51
CA PHE A 439 -2.07 -6.84 24.54
C PHE A 439 -3.34 -6.00 24.49
N HIS A 440 -3.30 -4.81 25.09
CA HIS A 440 -4.41 -3.88 25.01
C HIS A 440 -4.53 -3.37 23.59
N ASP A 441 -5.72 -3.62 23.02
CA ASP A 441 -6.28 -2.95 21.86
C ASP A 441 -6.07 -1.44 21.92
N PHE A 442 -5.49 -0.90 20.84
CA PHE A 442 -5.68 0.49 20.45
C PHE A 442 -6.42 0.51 19.13
N GLY A 443 -7.64 1.02 19.18
CA GLY A 443 -8.66 0.88 18.15
C GLY A 443 -8.34 1.56 16.82
N LEU A 444 -9.14 1.08 15.84
CA LEU A 444 -9.18 1.32 14.40
C LEU A 444 -8.20 0.51 13.55
#